data_AF-A0A179I2S9-F1
#
_entry.id   AF-A0A179I2S9-F1
#
_cell.length_a   1.000
_cell.length_b   1.000
_cell.length_c   1.000
_cell.angle_alpha   90.00
_cell.angle_beta   90.00
_cell.angle_gamma   90.00
#
_symmetry.space_group_name_H-M   'P 1'
#
loop_
_entity.id
_entity.type
_entity.pdbx_description
1 polymer ?
#
loop_
_entity_poly.entity_id
_entity_poly.type
_entity_poly.pdbx_seq_one_letter_code
_entity_poly.pdbx_strand_id
1 'polypeptide(L)'
;MKLLRFTRSEDDKIAGILNWFPTHGTAMYRNNTHVAGDNKALAAWMVEQNAKSNSQCADDFIAGTNQSNLGDEVARPKPAYTGGGRWPKVTFHGANPRNNLRLGGTYAALDKKGSDGTWKQVRDDADWFLVLTWRKTSVVLGRSQVDIECDTAGNA
;
A
#
# COMPACT_ATOMS: atom_id res chain seq x y z
N MET A 1 11.47 5.26 -3.61
CA MET A 1 12.39 4.26 -3.08
C MET A 1 13.33 4.97 -2.13
N LYS A 2 13.53 4.44 -0.92
CA LYS A 2 14.52 4.95 0.04
C LYS A 2 15.35 3.76 0.49
N LEU A 3 16.67 3.86 0.32
CA LEU A 3 17.64 2.80 0.64
C LEU A 3 18.53 3.27 1.78
N LEU A 4 18.65 2.44 2.81
CA LEU A 4 19.62 2.58 3.87
C LEU A 4 20.67 1.48 3.71
N ARG A 5 21.95 1.84 3.79
CA ARG A 5 23.09 0.92 3.71
C ARG A 5 23.86 0.94 5.01
N PHE A 6 24.19 -0.25 5.52
CA PHE A 6 25.03 -0.44 6.69
C PHE A 6 26.41 -0.92 6.25
N THR A 7 27.44 -0.22 6.70
CA THR A 7 28.84 -0.57 6.47
C THR A 7 29.46 -0.89 7.83
N ARG A 8 30.10 -2.05 7.93
CA ARG A 8 30.80 -2.48 9.15
C ARG A 8 32.13 -1.71 9.25
N SER A 9 32.39 -1.12 10.40
CA SER A 9 33.57 -0.27 10.61
C SER A 9 34.89 -1.03 10.76
N GLU A 10 34.82 -2.33 11.06
CA GLU A 10 35.99 -3.17 11.32
C GLU A 10 36.76 -3.50 10.03
N ASP A 11 36.05 -3.64 8.90
CA ASP A 11 36.59 -4.09 7.62
C ASP A 11 36.04 -3.33 6.41
N ASP A 12 35.30 -2.25 6.63
CA ASP A 12 34.63 -1.40 5.63
C ASP A 12 33.70 -2.16 4.66
N LYS A 13 33.33 -3.41 4.98
CA LYS A 13 32.43 -4.20 4.17
C LYS A 13 30.98 -3.76 4.37
N ILE A 14 30.18 -3.90 3.32
CA ILE A 14 28.74 -3.67 3.37
C ILE A 14 28.11 -4.84 4.12
N ALA A 15 27.57 -4.59 5.31
CA ALA A 15 26.95 -5.60 6.17
C ALA A 15 25.47 -5.82 5.86
N GLY A 16 24.81 -4.84 5.24
CA GLY A 16 23.42 -5.01 4.87
C GLY A 16 22.78 -3.79 4.25
N ILE A 17 21.56 -4.00 3.78
CA ILE A 17 20.72 -2.92 3.28
C ILE A 17 19.30 -3.04 3.80
N LEU A 18 18.62 -1.90 3.84
CA LEU A 18 17.19 -1.86 4.11
C LEU A 18 16.52 -0.90 3.12
N ASN A 19 15.58 -1.42 2.33
CA ASN A 19 14.92 -0.70 1.25
C ASN A 19 13.43 -0.53 1.52
N TRP A 20 12.93 0.69 1.49
CA TRP A 20 11.50 0.99 1.48
C TRP A 20 11.01 1.20 0.04
N PHE A 21 10.14 0.30 -0.40
CA PHE A 21 9.59 0.33 -1.76
C PHE A 21 8.07 0.12 -1.78
N PRO A 22 7.31 1.01 -2.43
CA PRO A 22 5.85 1.01 -2.39
C PRO A 22 5.26 0.05 -3.42
N THR A 23 5.17 -1.23 -3.05
CA THR A 23 4.55 -2.29 -3.86
C THR A 23 3.68 -3.17 -2.99
N HIS A 24 2.66 -3.83 -3.53
CA HIS A 24 1.91 -4.83 -2.77
C HIS A 24 2.57 -6.21 -2.88
N GLY A 25 2.61 -6.96 -1.77
CA GLY A 25 3.06 -8.36 -1.75
C GLY A 25 1.95 -9.27 -2.28
N THR A 26 1.68 -9.18 -3.58
CA THR A 26 0.55 -9.85 -4.26
C THR A 26 0.95 -10.41 -5.62
N ALA A 27 2.23 -10.75 -5.80
CA ALA A 27 2.71 -11.44 -6.98
C ALA A 27 2.32 -12.92 -6.96
N MET A 28 2.18 -13.52 -5.78
CA MET A 28 1.63 -14.85 -5.60
C MET A 28 0.11 -14.82 -5.81
N TYR A 29 -0.38 -15.78 -6.60
CA TYR A 29 -1.80 -15.87 -6.94
C TYR A 29 -2.61 -16.48 -5.80
N ARG A 30 -3.94 -16.26 -5.78
CA ARG A 30 -4.83 -16.73 -4.70
C ARG A 30 -4.80 -18.25 -4.47
N ASN A 31 -4.45 -19.04 -5.48
CA ASN A 31 -4.35 -20.51 -5.36
C ASN A 31 -3.01 -20.99 -4.80
N ASN A 32 -2.09 -20.09 -4.43
CA ASN A 32 -0.84 -20.46 -3.79
C ASN A 32 -1.12 -21.02 -2.38
N THR A 33 -0.66 -22.24 -2.12
CA THR A 33 -0.79 -22.93 -0.82
C THR A 33 0.50 -22.89 0.01
N HIS A 34 1.57 -22.31 -0.53
CA HIS A 34 2.88 -22.26 0.13
C HIS A 34 3.08 -20.94 0.89
N VAL A 35 3.72 -21.02 2.06
CA VAL A 35 4.21 -19.83 2.76
C VAL A 35 5.31 -19.19 1.91
N ALA A 36 5.13 -17.92 1.53
CA ALA A 36 6.06 -17.18 0.69
C ALA A 36 6.09 -15.71 1.10
N GLY A 37 7.25 -15.06 0.98
CA GLY A 37 7.41 -13.62 1.24
C GLY A 37 7.16 -12.72 0.01
N ASP A 38 6.59 -13.30 -1.06
CA ASP A 38 6.18 -12.60 -2.30
C ASP A 38 7.32 -11.82 -2.99
N ASN A 39 6.98 -10.81 -3.79
CA ASN A 39 7.90 -10.01 -4.59
C ASN A 39 8.98 -9.29 -3.77
N LYS A 40 8.70 -8.94 -2.52
CA LYS A 40 9.65 -8.27 -1.62
C LYS A 40 10.70 -9.22 -1.11
N ALA A 41 10.29 -10.38 -0.59
CA ALA A 41 11.27 -11.37 -0.16
C ALA A 41 12.08 -11.89 -1.34
N LEU A 42 11.46 -12.04 -2.52
CA LEU A 42 12.22 -12.38 -3.73
C LEU A 42 13.28 -11.32 -4.04
N ALA A 43 12.93 -10.03 -3.99
CA ALA A 43 13.89 -8.96 -4.23
C ALA A 43 15.03 -8.94 -3.17
N ALA A 44 14.70 -9.14 -1.89
CA ALA A 44 15.70 -9.26 -0.82
C ALA A 44 16.64 -10.44 -1.08
N TRP A 45 16.08 -11.62 -1.35
CA TRP A 45 16.82 -12.84 -1.64
C TRP A 45 17.74 -12.69 -2.86
N MET A 46 17.28 -12.04 -3.93
CA MET A 46 18.10 -11.78 -5.12
C MET A 46 19.29 -10.87 -4.81
N VAL A 47 19.11 -9.85 -3.97
CA VAL A 47 20.22 -9.00 -3.52
C VAL A 47 21.20 -9.79 -2.66
N GLU A 48 20.72 -10.61 -1.74
CA GLU A 48 21.57 -11.49 -0.92
C GLU A 48 22.36 -12.48 -1.79
N GLN A 49 21.73 -13.07 -2.81
CA GLN A 49 22.44 -13.95 -3.75
C GLN A 49 23.53 -13.19 -4.52
N ASN A 50 23.26 -11.95 -4.94
CA ASN A 50 24.25 -11.12 -5.62
C ASN A 50 25.43 -10.77 -4.69
N ALA A 51 25.13 -10.44 -3.43
CA ALA A 51 26.12 -10.08 -2.40
C ALA A 51 27.16 -11.18 -2.14
N LYS A 52 26.77 -12.47 -2.22
CA LYS A 52 27.70 -13.60 -2.07
C LYS A 52 28.88 -13.60 -3.05
N SER A 53 28.70 -12.97 -4.21
CA SER A 53 29.74 -12.87 -5.25
C SER A 53 30.51 -11.56 -5.21
N ASN A 54 30.13 -10.63 -4.31
CA ASN A 54 30.71 -9.30 -4.21
C ASN A 54 31.65 -9.22 -3.01
N SER A 55 32.94 -9.08 -3.26
CA SER A 55 33.97 -8.97 -2.22
C SER A 55 33.82 -7.72 -1.31
N GLN A 56 33.04 -6.73 -1.74
CA GLN A 56 32.71 -5.54 -0.93
C GLN A 56 31.60 -5.81 0.09
N CYS A 57 30.86 -6.91 -0.03
CA CYS A 57 29.84 -7.32 0.93
C CYS A 57 30.43 -8.23 2.00
N ALA A 58 29.90 -8.15 3.21
CA ALA A 58 30.21 -9.08 4.28
C ALA A 58 29.63 -10.47 3.97
N ASP A 59 30.27 -11.52 4.47
CA ASP A 59 29.85 -12.91 4.26
C ASP A 59 28.46 -13.18 4.86
N ASP A 60 28.12 -12.43 5.92
CA ASP A 60 26.85 -12.43 6.64
C ASP A 60 25.92 -11.29 6.20
N PHE A 61 26.06 -10.79 4.96
CA PHE A 61 25.21 -9.73 4.43
C PHE A 61 23.72 -10.07 4.47
N ILE A 62 22.91 -9.12 4.95
CA ILE A 62 21.44 -9.24 5.02
C ILE A 62 20.78 -8.13 4.19
N ALA A 63 19.76 -8.48 3.40
CA ALA A 63 18.90 -7.52 2.71
C ALA A 63 17.47 -7.52 3.26
N GLY A 64 16.97 -6.33 3.62
CA GLY A 64 15.57 -6.12 3.97
C GLY A 64 14.83 -5.30 2.93
N THR A 65 13.65 -5.75 2.49
CA THR A 65 12.71 -4.93 1.71
C THR A 65 11.42 -4.71 2.50
N ASN A 66 11.13 -3.46 2.81
CA ASN A 66 10.07 -3.06 3.73
C ASN A 66 8.89 -2.43 2.99
N GLN A 67 7.71 -2.62 3.58
CA GLN A 67 6.52 -1.89 3.19
C GLN A 67 6.72 -0.41 3.49
N SER A 68 6.34 0.42 2.52
CA SER A 68 6.36 1.88 2.67
C SER A 68 4.92 2.37 2.76
N ASN A 69 4.49 3.18 1.80
CA ASN A 69 3.25 3.95 1.79
C ASN A 69 1.97 3.14 1.44
N LEU A 70 1.85 1.90 1.92
CA LEU A 70 0.63 1.12 1.69
C LEU A 70 -0.53 1.75 2.46
N GLY A 71 -1.59 2.15 1.75
CA GLY A 71 -2.70 2.89 2.35
C GLY A 71 -2.44 4.39 2.48
N ASP A 72 -1.29 4.92 2.02
CA ASP A 72 -1.05 6.36 2.06
C ASP A 72 -1.96 7.09 1.08
N GLU A 73 -2.39 8.27 1.52
CA GLU A 73 -3.14 9.23 0.74
C GLU A 73 -2.27 9.82 -0.35
N VAL A 74 -2.60 9.51 -1.60
CA VAL A 74 -1.95 10.02 -2.82
C VAL A 74 -2.50 11.40 -3.17
N ALA A 75 -3.81 11.60 -2.98
CA ALA A 75 -4.49 12.85 -3.28
C ALA A 75 -5.48 13.17 -2.16
N ARG A 76 -5.28 14.34 -1.52
CA ARG A 76 -6.06 14.77 -0.37
C ARG A 76 -7.39 15.43 -0.77
N PRO A 77 -8.45 15.28 0.04
CA PRO A 77 -9.63 16.12 -0.07
C PRO A 77 -9.27 17.58 0.22
N LYS A 78 -9.95 18.51 -0.47
CA LYS A 78 -9.95 19.94 -0.12
C LYS A 78 -10.39 20.13 1.36
N PRO A 79 -9.89 21.17 2.05
CA PRO A 79 -10.22 21.40 3.46
C PRO A 79 -11.70 21.68 3.75
N ALA A 80 -12.43 22.21 2.77
CA ALA A 80 -13.86 22.54 2.90
C ALA A 80 -14.56 22.45 1.53
N TYR A 81 -15.86 22.18 1.58
CA TYR A 81 -16.75 22.13 0.42
C TYR A 81 -17.97 23.00 0.68
N THR A 82 -18.37 23.77 -0.33
CA THR A 82 -19.59 24.58 -0.31
C THR A 82 -20.61 23.96 -1.27
N GLY A 83 -21.77 23.55 -0.74
CA GLY A 83 -22.91 23.05 -1.52
C GLY A 83 -23.12 21.52 -1.52
N GLY A 84 -24.37 21.09 -1.72
CA GLY A 84 -24.73 19.69 -1.93
C GLY A 84 -24.34 19.25 -3.35
N GLY A 85 -23.47 18.25 -3.46
CA GLY A 85 -22.87 17.81 -4.73
C GLY A 85 -21.97 16.58 -4.55
N ARG A 86 -21.20 16.27 -5.61
CA ARG A 86 -20.17 15.22 -5.60
C ARG A 86 -19.00 15.66 -4.71
N TRP A 87 -18.77 14.94 -3.63
CA TRP A 87 -17.57 15.07 -2.80
C TRP A 87 -16.36 14.65 -3.61
N PRO A 88 -15.18 15.19 -3.32
CA PRO A 88 -14.04 14.85 -4.14
C PRO A 88 -13.55 13.46 -3.86
N LYS A 89 -13.02 12.92 -4.95
CA LYS A 89 -12.12 11.80 -5.01
C LYS A 89 -10.96 11.96 -4.04
N VAL A 90 -10.88 11.02 -3.10
CA VAL A 90 -9.67 10.76 -2.32
C VAL A 90 -9.00 9.53 -2.92
N THR A 91 -7.69 9.61 -3.16
CA THR A 91 -6.93 8.50 -3.74
C THR A 91 -5.95 7.96 -2.72
N PHE A 92 -5.94 6.64 -2.57
CA PHE A 92 -5.01 5.91 -1.71
C PHE A 92 -4.16 4.94 -2.54
N HIS A 93 -2.95 4.64 -2.09
CA HIS A 93 -2.26 3.43 -2.51
C HIS A 93 -3.00 2.22 -1.91
N GLY A 94 -3.54 1.34 -2.73
CA GLY A 94 -4.38 0.24 -2.26
C GLY A 94 -4.19 -1.04 -3.06
N ALA A 95 -4.32 -2.18 -2.37
CA ALA A 95 -4.11 -3.50 -2.95
C ALA A 95 -5.27 -3.92 -3.87
N ASN A 96 -5.08 -4.96 -4.67
CA ASN A 96 -6.17 -5.54 -5.45
C ASN A 96 -7.30 -6.03 -4.51
N PRO A 97 -8.56 -5.57 -4.67
CA PRO A 97 -9.69 -6.04 -3.85
C PRO A 97 -9.88 -7.55 -3.90
N ARG A 98 -9.42 -8.23 -4.96
CA ARG A 98 -9.45 -9.70 -5.04
C ARG A 98 -8.56 -10.39 -3.99
N ASN A 99 -7.71 -9.69 -3.27
CA ASN A 99 -6.88 -10.30 -2.24
C ASN A 99 -7.69 -10.66 -0.98
N ASN A 100 -8.70 -9.86 -0.65
CA ASN A 100 -9.62 -10.13 0.43
C ASN A 100 -10.98 -9.55 0.07
N LEU A 101 -11.99 -10.42 -0.10
CA LEU A 101 -13.33 -10.02 -0.52
C LEU A 101 -14.07 -9.16 0.52
N ARG A 102 -13.59 -9.11 1.76
CA ARG A 102 -14.21 -8.42 2.91
C ARG A 102 -15.69 -8.77 3.08
N LEU A 103 -16.04 -10.05 2.96
CA LEU A 103 -17.43 -10.53 3.11
C LEU A 103 -17.98 -10.14 4.47
N GLY A 104 -19.12 -9.43 4.50
CA GLY A 104 -19.74 -8.92 5.72
C GLY A 104 -19.04 -7.71 6.35
N GLY A 105 -18.00 -7.17 5.70
CA GLY A 105 -17.35 -5.92 6.06
C GLY A 105 -17.42 -4.90 4.91
N THR A 106 -16.64 -3.84 5.01
CA THR A 106 -16.60 -2.74 4.04
C THR A 106 -15.18 -2.41 3.59
N TYR A 107 -14.96 -2.09 2.33
CA TYR A 107 -13.68 -1.57 1.83
C TYR A 107 -13.47 -0.09 2.11
N ALA A 108 -14.54 0.69 2.20
CA ALA A 108 -14.49 2.13 2.37
C ALA A 108 -15.69 2.61 3.19
N ALA A 109 -15.42 3.43 4.20
CA ALA A 109 -16.42 4.06 5.04
C ALA A 109 -16.17 5.57 5.08
N LEU A 110 -17.26 6.33 5.19
CA LEU A 110 -17.22 7.76 5.47
C LEU A 110 -17.63 7.96 6.92
N ASP A 111 -16.71 8.51 7.71
CA ASP A 111 -16.97 8.84 9.11
C ASP A 111 -17.17 10.34 9.29
N LYS A 112 -18.12 10.71 10.14
CA LYS A 112 -18.37 12.09 10.56
C LYS A 112 -17.95 12.26 12.02
N LYS A 113 -17.10 13.26 12.28
CA LYS A 113 -16.74 13.66 13.64
C LYS A 113 -17.86 14.52 14.25
N GLY A 114 -18.39 14.09 15.39
CA GLY A 114 -19.36 14.82 16.20
C GLY A 114 -18.73 15.98 16.96
N SER A 115 -19.58 16.86 17.49
CA SER A 115 -19.16 17.98 18.36
C SER A 115 -18.53 17.51 19.68
N ASP A 116 -18.88 16.31 20.12
CA ASP A 116 -18.28 15.59 21.25
C ASP A 116 -16.91 14.96 20.92
N GLY A 117 -16.44 15.10 19.68
CA GLY A 117 -15.18 14.54 19.20
C GLY A 117 -15.25 13.06 18.80
N THR A 118 -16.41 12.41 18.92
CA THR A 118 -16.59 11.01 18.54
C THR A 118 -16.73 10.88 17.02
N TRP A 119 -16.19 9.80 16.45
CA TRP A 119 -16.38 9.47 15.03
C TRP A 119 -17.53 8.48 14.89
N LYS A 120 -18.45 8.75 13.96
CA LYS A 120 -19.54 7.84 13.60
C LYS A 120 -19.54 7.61 12.10
N GLN A 121 -19.57 6.35 11.70
CA GLN A 121 -19.78 5.97 10.32
C GLN A 121 -21.13 6.49 9.84
N VAL A 122 -21.11 7.29 8.77
CA VAL A 122 -22.31 7.85 8.15
C VAL A 122 -22.63 7.17 6.82
N ARG A 123 -21.63 6.56 6.17
CA ARG A 123 -21.79 5.78 4.92
C ARG A 123 -20.74 4.67 4.81
N ASP A 124 -21.05 3.66 4.01
CA ASP A 124 -20.08 2.64 3.57
C ASP A 124 -20.27 2.26 2.10
N ASP A 125 -19.53 1.26 1.63
CA ASP A 125 -19.58 0.75 0.26
C ASP A 125 -20.85 -0.07 -0.08
N ALA A 126 -21.79 -0.22 0.86
CA ALA A 126 -23.15 -0.67 0.54
C ALA A 126 -24.04 0.50 0.11
N ASP A 127 -23.65 1.75 0.38
CA ASP A 127 -24.37 2.93 -0.10
C ASP A 127 -24.14 3.15 -1.60
N TRP A 128 -25.22 3.29 -2.38
CA TRP A 128 -25.17 3.59 -3.82
C TRP A 128 -24.33 4.79 -4.21
N PHE A 129 -24.15 5.70 -3.27
CA PHE A 129 -23.49 6.96 -3.46
C PHE A 129 -22.00 6.93 -3.17
N LEU A 130 -21.50 5.89 -2.48
CA LEU A 130 -20.09 5.72 -2.18
C LEU A 130 -19.48 4.76 -3.21
N VAL A 131 -18.70 5.32 -4.12
CA VAL A 131 -18.09 4.58 -5.23
C VAL A 131 -16.62 4.36 -4.94
N LEU A 132 -16.22 3.09 -4.86
CA LEU A 132 -14.84 2.67 -4.81
C LEU A 132 -14.39 2.19 -6.20
N THR A 133 -13.35 2.83 -6.74
CA THR A 133 -12.71 2.42 -8.00
C THR A 133 -11.29 1.98 -7.75
N TRP A 134 -10.96 0.74 -8.09
CA TRP A 134 -9.59 0.23 -8.03
C TRP A 134 -8.96 0.21 -9.43
N ARG A 135 -7.70 0.65 -9.54
CA ARG A 135 -6.93 0.57 -10.78
C ARG A 135 -5.47 0.19 -10.55
N LYS A 136 -4.92 -0.64 -11.43
CA LYS A 136 -3.47 -0.88 -11.50
C LYS A 136 -2.79 0.36 -12.10
N THR A 137 -1.78 0.88 -11.43
CA THR A 137 -0.94 1.98 -11.93
C THR A 137 0.38 1.47 -12.51
N SER A 138 0.84 0.29 -12.10
CA SER A 138 1.95 -0.42 -12.74
C SER A 138 1.77 -1.93 -12.58
N VAL A 139 1.69 -2.63 -13.71
CA VAL A 139 1.54 -4.09 -13.74
C VAL A 139 2.83 -4.78 -13.28
N VAL A 140 3.98 -4.36 -13.81
CA VAL A 140 5.29 -4.95 -13.52
C VAL A 140 5.68 -4.73 -12.06
N LEU A 141 5.46 -3.52 -11.53
CA LEU A 141 5.83 -3.19 -10.16
C LEU A 141 4.74 -3.56 -9.14
N GLY A 142 3.60 -4.11 -9.57
CA GLY A 142 2.49 -4.44 -8.66
C GLY A 142 1.97 -3.21 -7.88
N ARG A 143 1.93 -2.04 -8.53
CA ARG A 143 1.37 -0.82 -7.94
C ARG A 143 -0.08 -0.63 -8.36
N SER A 144 -0.88 -0.21 -7.41
CA SER A 144 -2.28 0.12 -7.64
C SER A 144 -2.74 1.25 -6.73
N GLN A 145 -3.85 1.85 -7.12
CA GLN A 145 -4.52 2.92 -6.38
C GLN A 145 -6.00 2.57 -6.23
N VAL A 146 -6.57 3.08 -5.14
CA VAL A 146 -8.00 3.05 -4.85
C VAL A 146 -8.48 4.47 -4.78
N ASP A 147 -9.49 4.78 -5.57
CA ASP A 147 -10.19 6.06 -5.59
C ASP A 147 -11.52 5.87 -4.88
N ILE A 148 -11.81 6.72 -3.88
CA ILE A 148 -13.08 6.73 -3.15
C ILE A 148 -13.77 8.05 -3.45
N GLU A 149 -15.00 7.96 -3.92
CA GLU A 149 -15.83 9.10 -4.30
C GLU A 149 -17.21 8.97 -3.66
N CYS A 150 -17.79 10.08 -3.21
CA CYS A 150 -19.13 10.08 -2.63
C CYS A 150 -20.01 11.13 -3.30
N ASP A 151 -21.19 10.77 -3.79
CA ASP A 151 -22.18 11.73 -4.27
C ASP A 151 -23.26 11.98 -3.22
N THR A 152 -23.38 13.22 -2.72
CA THR A 152 -24.42 13.54 -1.75
C THR A 152 -25.66 14.18 -2.36
N ALA A 153 -25.70 14.38 -3.68
CA ALA A 153 -26.80 15.03 -4.37
C ALA A 153 -27.94 14.10 -4.82
N GLY A 154 -27.82 12.78 -4.63
CA GLY A 154 -28.96 11.86 -4.79
C GLY A 154 -29.32 11.44 -6.22
N ASN A 155 -28.52 11.77 -7.23
CA ASN A 155 -28.81 11.42 -8.64
C ASN A 155 -28.02 10.20 -9.13
N ALA A 156 -28.21 9.05 -8.47
CA ALA A 156 -27.78 7.76 -9.01
C ALA A 156 -28.84 7.22 -9.99
#